data_AF-A0AAZ3PW06-F1
#
_entry.id   AF-A0AAZ3PW06-F1
#
_cell.length_a   1.000
_cell.length_b   1.000
_cell.length_c   1.000
_cell.angle_alpha   90.00
_cell.angle_beta   90.00
_cell.angle_gamma   90.00
#
_symmetry.space_group_name_H-M   'P 1'
#
loop_
_entity.id
_entity.type
_entity.pdbx_description
1 polymer ?
#
loop_
_entity_poly.entity_id
_entity_poly.type
_entity_poly.pdbx_seq_one_letter_code
_entity_poly.pdbx_strand_id
1 'polypeptide(L)'
;FRYFCCPNIRLYRLCSTCFVIFVPCFICSVPQDNSLEFEKRGNIPVKYRRELWDNSHLSAMKKVEEIKQKRQAKFIMKWLKKGKQLEKEEAISKVKKNIHLIKAPHLLLQHTKLVLQHAQLVLQHTQL
;
A
#
# COMPACT_ATOMS: atom_id res chain seq x y z
N PHE A 1 -25.77 2.71 -0.54
CA PHE A 1 -25.72 3.53 0.68
C PHE A 1 -27.10 3.53 1.33
N ARG A 2 -27.20 3.29 2.64
CA ARG A 2 -28.43 3.46 3.43
C ARG A 2 -28.26 4.64 4.38
N TYR A 3 -29.33 5.40 4.55
CA TYR A 3 -29.41 6.46 5.53
C TYR A 3 -30.06 5.90 6.79
N PHE A 4 -29.43 6.11 7.94
CA PHE A 4 -29.98 5.75 9.24
C PHE A 4 -30.18 7.02 10.05
N CYS A 5 -31.39 7.24 10.55
CA CYS A 5 -31.72 8.36 11.43
C CYS A 5 -31.75 7.83 12.87
N CYS A 6 -30.81 8.26 13.70
CA CYS A 6 -30.86 7.96 15.13
C CYS A 6 -31.97 8.76 15.83
N PRO A 7 -32.45 8.33 17.01
CA PRO A 7 -33.47 9.06 17.79
C PRO A 7 -33.06 10.49 18.19
N ASN A 8 -31.77 10.84 18.07
CA ASN A 8 -31.24 12.19 18.30
C ASN A 8 -31.05 12.99 16.97
N ILE A 9 -31.85 12.72 15.93
CA ILE A 9 -31.93 13.45 14.64
C ILE A 9 -30.64 13.43 13.79
N ARG A 10 -29.58 12.74 14.24
CA ARG A 10 -28.34 12.60 13.45
C ARG A 10 -28.54 11.61 12.31
N LEU A 11 -28.31 12.08 11.08
CA LEU A 11 -28.38 11.27 9.87
C LEU A 11 -27.00 10.69 9.51
N TYR A 12 -26.90 9.36 9.48
CA TYR A 12 -25.68 8.65 9.07
C TYR A 12 -25.87 8.07 7.67
N ARG A 13 -24.92 8.33 6.77
CA ARG A 13 -24.88 7.73 5.42
C ARG A 13 -23.86 6.59 5.41
N LEU A 14 -24.33 5.33 5.42
CA LEU A 14 -23.47 4.16 5.46
C LEU A 14 -23.49 3.42 4.11
N CYS A 15 -22.33 2.93 3.65
CA CYS A 15 -22.29 1.98 2.54
C CYS A 15 -22.82 0.61 3.01
N SER A 16 -23.39 -0.21 2.13
CA SER A 16 -23.96 -1.52 2.49
C SER A 16 -22.94 -2.47 3.13
N THR A 17 -21.66 -2.33 2.76
CA THR A 17 -20.52 -3.07 3.32
C THR A 17 -19.99 -2.48 4.64
N CYS A 18 -20.24 -1.19 4.90
CA CYS A 18 -19.74 -0.48 6.09
C CYS A 18 -20.60 -0.71 7.34
N PHE A 19 -21.68 -1.49 7.27
CA PHE A 19 -22.49 -1.80 8.44
C PHE A 19 -21.75 -2.70 9.46
N VAL A 20 -20.67 -3.37 9.03
CA VAL A 20 -20.03 -4.44 9.82
C VAL A 20 -18.54 -4.18 10.16
N ILE A 21 -17.87 -3.22 9.52
CA ILE A 21 -16.41 -3.05 9.68
C ILE A 21 -16.07 -1.55 9.78
N PHE A 22 -15.71 -1.10 10.98
CA PHE A 22 -15.21 0.24 11.25
C PHE A 22 -13.67 0.22 11.30
N VAL A 23 -13.03 -0.03 10.16
CA VAL A 23 -11.56 0.02 10.07
C VAL A 23 -11.14 1.31 9.38
N PRO A 24 -10.49 2.25 10.09
CA PRO A 24 -9.97 3.47 9.48
C PRO A 24 -8.70 3.17 8.68
N CYS A 25 -8.70 3.53 7.40
CA CYS A 25 -7.52 3.45 6.54
C CYS A 25 -6.57 4.62 6.85
N PHE A 26 -5.74 4.47 7.88
CA PHE A 26 -4.84 5.51 8.38
C PHE A 26 -3.59 5.74 7.49
N ILE A 27 -3.33 4.85 6.54
CA ILE A 27 -2.07 4.81 5.78
C ILE A 27 -2.06 5.80 4.60
N CYS A 28 -3.24 6.20 4.09
CA CYS A 28 -3.35 7.02 2.88
C CYS A 28 -3.49 8.53 3.14
N SER A 29 -3.66 8.93 4.40
CA SER A 29 -3.93 10.33 4.74
C SER A 29 -2.66 11.07 5.13
N VAL A 30 -2.31 12.11 4.37
CA VAL A 30 -1.27 13.07 4.78
C VAL A 30 -1.91 14.01 5.80
N PRO A 31 -1.45 14.04 7.07
CA PRO A 31 -2.17 14.71 8.15
C PRO A 31 -2.16 16.25 8.05
N GLN A 32 -1.24 16.85 7.28
CA GLN A 32 -1.15 18.30 7.13
C GLN A 32 -0.88 18.68 5.68
N ASP A 33 -1.94 18.69 4.87
CA ASP A 33 -1.92 19.10 3.47
C ASP A 33 -2.90 20.25 3.24
N ASN A 34 -2.40 21.40 2.79
CA ASN A 34 -3.22 22.59 2.51
C ASN A 34 -4.27 22.35 1.41
N SER A 35 -4.10 21.33 0.56
CA SER A 35 -5.08 20.95 -0.46
C SER A 35 -6.41 20.46 0.13
N LEU A 36 -6.42 20.00 1.40
CA LEU A 36 -7.64 19.55 2.07
C LEU A 36 -8.54 20.70 2.52
N GLU A 37 -8.03 21.93 2.56
CA GLU A 37 -8.83 23.09 2.95
C GLU A 37 -9.95 23.41 1.95
N PHE A 38 -9.77 23.01 0.69
CA PHE A 38 -10.77 23.17 -0.37
C PHE A 38 -11.97 22.23 -0.21
N GLU A 39 -11.87 21.19 0.61
CA GLU A 39 -12.97 20.24 0.89
C GLU A 39 -13.88 20.69 2.04
N LYS A 40 -13.53 21.78 2.72
CA LYS A 40 -14.34 22.33 3.82
C LYS A 40 -15.71 22.77 3.29
N ARG A 41 -16.77 22.46 4.05
CA ARG A 41 -18.14 22.83 3.69
C ARG A 41 -18.33 24.34 3.84
N GLY A 42 -18.72 25.01 2.76
CA GLY A 42 -19.18 26.40 2.80
C GLY A 42 -20.63 26.50 3.26
N ASN A 43 -20.88 27.20 4.37
CA ASN A 43 -22.24 27.40 4.90
C ASN A 43 -22.96 28.61 4.29
N ILE A 44 -22.26 29.43 3.49
CA ILE A 44 -22.79 30.64 2.86
C ILE A 44 -23.00 30.34 1.37
N PRO A 45 -24.23 30.50 0.84
CA PRO A 45 -24.48 30.32 -0.58
C PRO A 45 -23.90 31.48 -1.38
N VAL A 46 -23.27 31.18 -2.51
CA VAL A 46 -22.72 32.16 -3.45
C VAL A 46 -23.60 32.19 -4.70
N LYS A 47 -23.99 33.39 -5.16
CA LYS A 47 -24.76 33.55 -6.41
C LYS A 47 -23.97 33.00 -7.59
N TYR A 48 -24.64 32.21 -8.43
CA TYR A 48 -24.03 31.60 -9.61
C TYR A 48 -23.51 32.69 -10.58
N ARG A 49 -22.25 32.55 -10.99
CA ARG A 49 -21.63 33.24 -12.12
C ARG A 49 -20.84 32.21 -12.93
N ARG A 50 -21.04 32.19 -14.26
CA ARG A 50 -20.43 31.17 -15.14
C ARG A 50 -18.90 31.22 -15.10
N GLU A 51 -18.31 32.42 -15.25
CA GLU A 51 -16.86 32.63 -15.21
C GLU A 51 -16.22 32.15 -13.90
N LEU A 52 -16.88 32.39 -12.76
CA LEU A 52 -16.43 31.92 -11.45
C LEU A 52 -16.42 30.39 -11.40
N TRP A 53 -17.48 29.76 -11.90
CA TRP A 53 -17.61 28.31 -11.90
C TRP A 53 -16.59 27.62 -12.81
N ASP A 54 -16.45 28.09 -14.05
CA ASP A 54 -15.56 27.50 -15.04
C ASP A 54 -14.09 27.69 -14.65
N ASN A 55 -13.70 28.91 -14.29
CA ASN A 55 -12.31 29.25 -14.00
C ASN A 55 -11.91 28.84 -12.57
N SER A 56 -12.72 29.19 -11.56
CA SER A 56 -12.29 29.06 -10.15
C SER A 56 -12.69 27.73 -9.53
N HIS A 57 -13.83 27.14 -9.88
CA HIS A 57 -14.23 25.84 -9.33
C HIS A 57 -13.71 24.68 -10.17
N LEU A 58 -14.15 24.54 -11.41
CA LEU A 58 -13.85 23.35 -12.21
C LEU A 58 -12.36 23.20 -12.52
N SER A 59 -11.72 24.29 -12.99
CA SER A 59 -10.29 24.23 -13.34
C SER A 59 -9.39 24.08 -12.11
N ALA A 60 -9.72 24.75 -10.99
CA ALA A 60 -8.91 24.68 -9.78
C ALA A 60 -9.06 23.32 -9.08
N MET A 61 -10.28 22.76 -9.01
CA MET A 61 -10.51 21.44 -8.41
C MET A 61 -9.69 20.35 -9.10
N LYS A 62 -9.61 20.37 -10.43
CA LYS A 62 -8.75 19.43 -11.18
C LYS A 62 -7.28 19.56 -10.78
N LYS A 63 -6.76 20.79 -10.73
CA LYS A 63 -5.36 21.05 -10.33
C LYS A 63 -5.09 20.65 -8.88
N VAL A 64 -6.01 20.95 -7.97
CA VAL A 64 -5.90 20.59 -6.55
C VAL A 64 -5.86 19.08 -6.39
N GLU A 65 -6.69 18.35 -7.12
CA GLU A 65 -6.72 16.89 -7.10
C GLU A 65 -5.40 16.29 -7.60
N GLU A 66 -4.85 16.78 -8.72
CA GLU A 66 -3.54 16.36 -9.21
C GLU A 66 -2.42 16.61 -8.18
N ILE A 67 -2.44 17.76 -7.51
CA ILE A 67 -1.46 18.10 -6.47
C ILE A 67 -1.60 17.17 -5.27
N LYS A 68 -2.83 16.90 -4.84
CA LYS A 68 -3.15 16.00 -3.72
C LYS A 68 -2.62 14.59 -3.99
N GLN A 69 -2.92 14.02 -5.16
CA GLN A 69 -2.44 12.70 -5.56
C GLN A 69 -0.91 12.61 -5.59
N LYS A 70 -0.24 13.62 -6.17
CA LYS A 70 1.22 13.67 -6.20
C LYS A 70 1.83 13.69 -4.79
N ARG A 71 1.23 14.41 -3.84
CA ARG A 71 1.72 14.50 -2.45
C ARG A 71 1.48 13.21 -1.68
N GLN A 72 0.29 12.62 -1.80
CA GLN A 72 -0.03 11.33 -1.21
C GLN A 72 0.93 10.24 -1.69
N ALA A 73 1.16 10.16 -3.01
CA ALA A 73 2.10 9.20 -3.59
C ALA A 73 3.53 9.38 -3.03
N LYS A 74 4.01 10.63 -2.93
CA LYS A 74 5.32 10.94 -2.34
C LYS A 74 5.40 10.54 -0.87
N PHE A 75 4.35 10.78 -0.09
CA PHE A 75 4.28 10.40 1.33
C PHE A 75 4.35 8.89 1.49
N ILE A 76 3.55 8.14 0.73
CA ILE A 76 3.55 6.67 0.74
C ILE A 76 4.94 6.13 0.38
N MET A 77 5.58 6.66 -0.67
CA MET A 77 6.93 6.25 -1.04
C MET A 77 7.96 6.52 0.07
N LYS A 78 7.88 7.68 0.74
CA LYS A 78 8.77 8.02 1.86
C LYS A 78 8.57 7.06 3.04
N TRP A 79 7.33 6.67 3.31
CA TRP A 79 6.99 5.73 4.37
C TRP A 79 7.51 4.33 4.07
N LEU A 80 7.25 3.80 2.87
CA LEU A 80 7.71 2.46 2.44
C LEU A 80 9.24 2.30 2.43
N LYS A 81 9.98 3.38 2.16
CA LYS A 81 11.46 3.36 2.21
C LYS A 81 12.02 2.95 3.57
N LYS A 82 11.33 3.30 4.67
CA LYS A 82 11.75 2.91 6.03
C LYS A 82 11.64 1.39 6.24
N GLY A 83 10.54 0.79 5.78
CA GLY A 83 10.36 -0.66 5.86
C GLY A 83 11.47 -1.44 5.15
N LYS A 84 11.89 -0.98 3.96
CA LYS A 84 12.99 -1.58 3.20
C LYS A 84 14.35 -1.49 3.90
N GLN A 85 14.57 -0.48 4.74
CA GLN A 85 15.82 -0.35 5.51
C GLN A 85 15.86 -1.40 6.61
N LEU A 86 14.77 -1.53 7.37
CA LEU A 86 14.62 -2.54 8.41
C LEU A 86 14.75 -3.96 7.85
N GLU A 87 14.13 -4.23 6.70
CA GLU A 87 14.23 -5.53 6.03
C GLU A 87 15.68 -5.91 5.70
N LYS A 88 16.50 -4.95 5.24
CA LYS A 88 17.93 -5.18 4.96
C LYS A 88 18.72 -5.44 6.23
N GLU A 89 18.48 -4.67 7.28
CA GLU A 89 19.14 -4.83 8.58
C GLU A 89 18.80 -6.19 9.20
N GLU A 90 17.53 -6.58 9.13
CA GLU A 90 17.06 -7.91 9.55
C GLU A 90 17.69 -9.02 8.71
N ALA A 91 17.78 -8.87 7.39
CA ALA A 91 18.41 -9.86 6.52
C ALA A 91 19.87 -10.08 6.89
N ILE A 92 20.63 -9.00 7.12
CA ILE A 92 22.03 -9.06 7.57
C ILE A 92 22.10 -9.75 8.95
N SER A 93 21.21 -9.40 9.88
CA SER A 93 21.13 -10.02 11.20
C SER A 93 20.82 -11.53 11.13
N LYS A 94 19.87 -11.92 10.28
CA LYS A 94 19.48 -13.32 10.03
C LYS A 94 20.65 -14.13 9.46
N VAL A 95 21.35 -13.59 8.46
CA VAL A 95 22.54 -14.24 7.88
C VAL A 95 23.62 -14.42 8.94
N LYS A 96 23.91 -13.38 9.75
CA LYS A 96 24.91 -13.45 10.83
C LYS A 96 24.59 -14.50 11.90
N LYS A 97 23.31 -14.67 12.25
CA LYS A 97 22.87 -15.69 13.23
C LYS A 97 22.92 -17.11 12.64
N ASN A 98 22.59 -17.25 11.36
CA ASN A 98 22.40 -18.54 10.70
C ASN A 98 23.52 -18.89 9.71
N ILE A 99 24.76 -18.43 9.96
CA ILE A 99 25.92 -18.73 9.09
C ILE A 99 26.10 -20.25 8.91
N HIS A 100 25.87 -21.01 9.98
CA HIS A 100 26.02 -22.47 10.00
C HIS A 100 25.06 -23.21 9.06
N LEU A 101 23.89 -22.65 8.76
CA LEU A 101 22.90 -23.27 7.85
C LEU A 101 23.23 -23.03 6.38
N ILE A 102 24.04 -22.00 6.09
CA ILE A 102 24.37 -21.59 4.73
C ILE A 102 25.59 -22.39 4.26
N LYS A 103 25.35 -23.45 3.49
CA LYS A 103 26.42 -24.21 2.81
C LYS A 103 27.03 -23.36 1.70
N ALA A 104 28.36 -23.43 1.54
CA ALA A 104 29.04 -22.75 0.44
C ALA A 104 28.42 -23.17 -0.92
N PRO A 105 28.22 -22.23 -1.87
CA PRO A 105 27.56 -22.51 -3.15
C PRO A 105 28.25 -23.63 -3.95
N HIS A 106 29.56 -23.80 -3.78
CA HIS A 106 30.30 -24.92 -4.36
C HIS A 106 29.83 -26.29 -3.84
N LEU A 107 29.50 -26.41 -2.56
CA LEU A 107 29.07 -27.65 -1.92
C LEU A 107 27.67 -28.09 -2.40
N LEU A 108 26.79 -27.12 -2.72
CA LEU A 108 25.48 -27.37 -3.33
C LEU A 108 25.60 -27.90 -4.76
N LEU A 109 26.54 -27.37 -5.56
CA LEU A 109 26.84 -27.87 -6.90
C LEU A 109 27.45 -29.28 -6.88
N GLN A 110 28.25 -29.62 -5.85
CA GLN A 110 28.77 -30.98 -5.70
C GLN A 110 27.69 -31.98 -5.29
N HIS A 111 26.84 -31.62 -4.33
CA HIS A 111 25.74 -32.50 -3.88
C HIS A 111 24.74 -32.81 -5.00
N THR A 112 24.38 -31.82 -5.83
CA THR A 112 23.49 -32.02 -6.98
C THR A 112 24.10 -32.92 -8.05
N LYS A 113 25.40 -32.78 -8.34
CA LYS A 113 26.14 -33.69 -9.24
C LYS A 113 26.14 -35.13 -8.72
N LEU A 114 26.42 -35.34 -7.44
CA LEU A 114 26.43 -36.67 -6.82
C LEU A 114 25.04 -37.32 -6.84
N VAL A 115 23.98 -36.55 -6.55
CA VAL A 115 22.59 -37.03 -6.62
C VAL A 115 22.19 -37.41 -8.05
N LEU A 116 22.59 -36.64 -9.05
CA LEU A 116 22.36 -36.95 -10.46
C LEU A 116 23.12 -38.21 -10.91
N GLN A 117 24.38 -38.35 -10.50
CA GLN A 117 25.19 -39.55 -10.77
C GLN A 117 24.58 -40.80 -10.13
N HIS A 118 24.13 -40.71 -8.88
CA HIS A 118 23.46 -41.79 -8.18
C HIS A 118 22.13 -42.16 -8.84
N ALA A 119 21.33 -41.19 -9.29
CA ALA A 119 20.09 -41.44 -10.02
C ALA A 119 20.35 -42.16 -11.36
N GLN A 120 21.41 -41.78 -12.08
CA GLN A 120 21.81 -42.44 -13.33
C GLN A 120 22.25 -43.90 -13.11
N LEU A 121 22.99 -44.17 -12.03
CA LEU A 121 23.39 -45.54 -11.66
C LEU A 121 22.17 -46.38 -11.24
N VAL A 122 21.24 -45.82 -10.45
CA VAL A 122 20.00 -46.52 -10.06
C VAL A 122 19.14 -46.85 -11.28
N LEU A 123 19.06 -45.96 -12.27
CA LEU A 123 18.35 -46.22 -13.53
C LEU A 123 19.04 -47.30 -14.40
N GLN A 124 20.36 -47.46 -14.28
CA GLN A 124 21.10 -48.54 -14.94
C GLN A 124 20.89 -49.88 -14.22
N HIS A 125 20.75 -49.88 -12.90
CA HIS A 125 20.51 -51.08 -12.10
C HIS A 125 19.07 -51.62 -12.19
N THR A 126 18.09 -50.83 -12.62
CA THR A 126 16.69 -51.25 -12.80
C THR A 126 16.35 -51.76 -14.20
N GLN A 127 17.31 -51.73 -15.14
CA GLN A 127 17.16 -52.19 -16.52
C GLN A 127 17.79 -53.59 -16.76
N LEU A 128 18.05 -54.36 -15.70
CA LEU A 128 18.48 -55.77 -15.74
C LEU A 128 17.40 -56.68 -15.14
#